data_AF-A0A0Q4F321-F1
#
_entry.id   AF-A0A0Q4F321-F1
#
_cell.length_a   1.000
_cell.length_b   1.000
_cell.length_c   1.000
_cell.angle_alpha   90.00
_cell.angle_beta   90.00
_cell.angle_gamma   90.00
#
_symmetry.space_group_name_H-M   'P 1'
#
loop_
_entity.id
_entity.type
_entity.pdbx_description
1 polymer ?
#
loop_
_entity_poly.entity_id
_entity_poly.type
_entity_poly.pdbx_seq_one_letter_code
_entity_poly.pdbx_strand_id
1 'polypeptide(L)'
;MKNSIIKIFILNLIIFSLITYILGLTDTAFKKNYLSDNIILYVINSIKYFIFWVLPNWWISIFCGSLSLTFLYGLIRKIFKI
;
A
#
# COMPACT_ATOMS: atom_id res chain seq x y z
N MET A 1 -4.80 10.44 22.99
CA MET A 1 -3.88 9.33 22.60
C MET A 1 -4.47 8.37 21.57
N LYS A 2 -5.76 7.97 21.61
CA LYS A 2 -6.36 7.10 20.57
C LYS A 2 -6.19 7.62 19.13
N ASN A 3 -6.33 8.93 18.92
CA ASN A 3 -6.22 9.52 17.58
C ASN A 3 -4.81 9.44 16.98
N SER A 4 -3.74 9.34 17.78
CA SER A 4 -2.38 9.25 17.23
C SER A 4 -2.09 7.86 16.66
N ILE A 5 -2.58 6.80 17.31
CA ILE A 5 -2.39 5.42 16.84
C ILE A 5 -3.20 5.18 15.56
N ILE A 6 -4.44 5.70 15.50
CA ILE A 6 -5.25 5.63 14.27
C ILE A 6 -4.59 6.40 13.13
N LYS A 7 -4.02 7.59 13.39
CA LYS A 7 -3.24 8.34 12.39
C LYS A 7 -2.04 7.54 11.87
N ILE A 8 -1.31 6.86 12.76
CA ILE A 8 -0.16 6.02 12.37
C ILE A 8 -0.61 4.81 11.56
N PHE A 9 -1.73 4.19 11.92
CA PHE A 9 -2.30 3.09 11.13
C PHE A 9 -2.69 3.54 9.73
N ILE A 10 -3.38 4.69 9.60
CA ILE A 10 -3.74 5.27 8.31
C ILE A 10 -2.49 5.62 7.49
N LEU A 11 -1.47 6.19 8.13
CA LEU A 11 -0.19 6.48 7.48
C LEU A 11 0.47 5.19 6.93
N ASN A 12 0.51 4.12 7.75
CA ASN A 12 1.03 2.83 7.34
C ASN A 12 0.23 2.24 6.17
N LEU A 13 -1.11 2.32 6.20
CA LEU A 13 -1.97 1.90 5.09
C LEU A 13 -1.63 2.62 3.79
N ILE A 14 -1.43 3.94 3.84
CA ILE A 14 -1.06 4.74 2.66
C ILE A 14 0.33 4.33 2.15
N ILE A 15 1.30 4.16 3.05
CA ILE A 15 2.67 3.76 2.69
C ILE A 15 2.66 2.37 2.02
N PHE A 16 1.99 1.38 2.61
CA PHE A 16 1.90 0.05 2.01
C PHE A 16 1.12 0.04 0.69
N SER A 17 0.09 0.87 0.56
CA SER A 17 -0.62 1.05 -0.70
C SER A 17 0.28 1.63 -1.79
N LEU A 18 1.14 2.60 -1.45
CA LEU A 18 2.11 3.16 -2.39
C LEU A 18 3.20 2.15 -2.77
N ILE A 19 3.72 1.38 -1.81
CA ILE A 19 4.71 0.34 -2.08
C ILE A 19 4.13 -0.72 -3.02
N THR A 20 2.93 -1.22 -2.71
CA THR A 20 2.26 -2.22 -3.55
C THR A 20 1.86 -1.67 -4.92
N TYR A 21 1.54 -0.38 -5.02
CA TYR A 21 1.36 0.29 -6.32
C TYR A 21 2.62 0.19 -7.18
N ILE A 22 3.77 0.61 -6.64
CA ILE A 22 5.06 0.58 -7.36
C ILE A 22 5.43 -0.85 -7.75
N LEU A 23 5.29 -1.80 -6.83
CA LEU A 23 5.55 -3.21 -7.12
C LEU A 23 4.60 -3.75 -8.20
N GLY A 24 3.33 -3.34 -8.18
CA GLY A 24 2.33 -3.70 -9.18
C GLY A 24 2.73 -3.28 -10.61
N LEU A 25 3.43 -2.16 -10.77
CA LEU A 25 3.93 -1.72 -12.10
C LEU A 25 5.01 -2.65 -12.66
N THR A 26 5.70 -3.40 -11.80
CA THR A 26 6.72 -4.35 -12.23
C THR A 26 6.15 -5.72 -12.59
N ASP A 27 4.87 -5.96 -12.26
CA ASP A 27 4.19 -7.22 -12.49
C ASP A 27 4.09 -7.55 -13.98
N THR A 28 4.30 -8.82 -14.29
CA THR A 28 4.12 -9.39 -15.62
C THR A 28 2.71 -9.18 -16.16
N ALA A 29 1.68 -9.24 -15.31
CA ALA A 29 0.30 -9.01 -15.73
C ALA A 29 0.05 -7.55 -16.15
N PHE A 30 0.68 -6.59 -15.49
CA PHE A 30 0.67 -5.18 -15.90
C PHE A 30 1.36 -4.99 -17.25
N LYS A 31 2.59 -5.52 -17.38
CA LYS A 31 3.38 -5.41 -18.62
C LYS A 31 2.69 -6.04 -19.83
N LYS A 32 1.91 -7.11 -19.62
CA LYS A 32 1.23 -7.83 -20.71
C LYS A 32 -0.08 -7.17 -21.15
N ASN A 33 -0.87 -6.66 -20.21
CA ASN A 33 -2.26 -6.26 -20.49
C ASN A 33 -2.51 -4.75 -20.43
N TYR A 34 -1.60 -3.97 -19.82
CA TYR A 34 -1.83 -2.56 -19.47
C TYR A 34 -0.71 -1.62 -19.91
N LEU A 35 0.42 -2.15 -20.40
CA LEU A 35 1.54 -1.37 -20.92
C LEU A 35 1.11 -0.57 -22.16
N SER A 36 1.49 0.71 -22.20
CA SER A 36 1.22 1.61 -23.31
C SER A 36 2.39 2.56 -23.50
N ASP A 37 2.76 2.83 -24.75
CA ASP A 37 3.82 3.77 -25.10
C ASP A 37 3.40 5.24 -24.91
N ASN A 38 2.09 5.50 -24.87
CA ASN A 38 1.57 6.83 -24.58
C ASN A 38 1.52 7.04 -23.06
N ILE A 39 2.24 8.07 -22.58
CA ILE A 39 2.39 8.34 -21.15
C ILE A 39 1.06 8.62 -20.43
N ILE A 40 0.09 9.24 -21.10
CA ILE A 40 -1.23 9.54 -20.52
C ILE A 40 -2.00 8.23 -20.32
N LEU A 41 -2.02 7.37 -21.35
CA LEU A 41 -2.66 6.06 -21.29
C LEU A 41 -1.96 5.13 -20.28
N TYR A 42 -0.63 5.20 -20.20
CA TYR A 42 0.15 4.45 -19.22
C TYR A 42 -0.29 4.77 -17.78
N VAL A 43 -0.41 6.06 -17.43
CA VAL A 43 -0.84 6.49 -16.08
C VAL A 43 -2.28 6.06 -15.79
N ILE A 44 -3.19 6.16 -16.77
CA ILE A 44 -4.57 5.72 -16.59
C ILE A 44 -4.63 4.21 -16.37
N ASN A 45 -3.89 3.44 -17.17
CA ASN A 45 -3.83 1.99 -17.09
C ASN A 45 -3.16 1.51 -15.80
N SER A 46 -2.14 2.23 -15.30
CA SER A 46 -1.47 1.90 -14.04
C SER A 46 -2.40 2.09 -12.84
N ILE A 47 -3.17 3.17 -12.81
CA ILE A 47 -4.19 3.40 -11.79
C ILE A 47 -5.30 2.34 -11.87
N LYS A 48 -5.77 2.04 -13.08
CA LYS A 48 -6.79 0.99 -13.29
C LYS A 48 -6.30 -0.37 -12.81
N TYR A 49 -5.08 -0.76 -13.18
CA TYR A 49 -4.48 -2.01 -12.73
C TYR A 49 -4.37 -2.07 -11.21
N PHE A 50 -3.93 -0.99 -10.58
CA PHE A 50 -3.82 -0.94 -9.13
C PHE A 50 -5.17 -1.13 -8.44
N ILE A 51 -6.18 -0.35 -8.83
CA ILE A 51 -7.50 -0.36 -8.19
C ILE A 51 -8.22 -1.70 -8.38
N PHE A 52 -8.18 -2.26 -9.59
CA PHE A 52 -8.98 -3.44 -9.93
C PHE A 52 -8.25 -4.76 -9.75
N TRP A 53 -6.91 -4.76 -9.68
CA TRP A 53 -6.13 -5.99 -9.61
C TRP A 53 -5.25 -6.05 -8.36
N VAL A 54 -4.36 -5.07 -8.17
CA VAL A 54 -3.39 -5.12 -7.07
C VAL A 54 -4.09 -4.98 -5.72
N LEU A 55 -4.96 -3.98 -5.57
CA LEU A 55 -5.62 -3.70 -4.30
C LEU A 55 -6.50 -4.87 -3.83
N PRO A 56 -7.37 -5.49 -4.66
CA PRO A 56 -8.18 -6.64 -4.26
C PRO A 56 -7.37 -7.93 -4.05
N ASN A 57 -6.19 -8.07 -4.65
CA ASN A 57 -5.34 -9.24 -4.44
C ASN A 57 -4.43 -9.09 -3.22
N TRP A 58 -4.02 -7.86 -2.88
CA TRP A 58 -3.03 -7.57 -1.85
C TRP A 58 -3.59 -6.86 -0.61
N TRP A 59 -4.90 -6.56 -0.55
CA TRP A 59 -5.50 -5.83 0.58
C TRP A 59 -5.24 -6.49 1.93
N ILE A 60 -5.24 -7.82 2.00
CA ILE A 60 -4.96 -8.56 3.25
C ILE A 60 -3.53 -8.27 3.69
N SER A 61 -2.56 -8.39 2.78
CA SER A 61 -1.15 -8.13 3.06
C SER A 61 -0.91 -6.66 3.45
N ILE A 62 -1.55 -5.72 2.76
CA ILE A 62 -1.49 -4.28 3.09
C ILE A 62 -2.06 -4.03 4.49
N PHE A 63 -3.22 -4.61 4.79
CA PHE A 63 -3.90 -4.44 6.07
C PHE A 63 -3.11 -5.07 7.21
N CYS A 64 -2.71 -6.34 7.07
CA CYS A 64 -1.90 -7.06 8.07
C CYS A 64 -0.56 -6.37 8.30
N GLY A 65 0.17 -5.99 7.24
CA GLY A 65 1.44 -5.28 7.36
C GLY A 65 1.29 -3.95 8.09
N SER A 66 0.25 -3.19 7.77
CA SER A 66 -0.06 -1.92 8.44
C SER A 66 -0.39 -2.11 9.92
N LEU A 67 -1.14 -3.17 10.24
CA LEU A 67 -1.54 -3.49 11.60
C LEU A 67 -0.34 -3.96 12.44
N SER A 68 0.52 -4.81 11.88
CA SER A 68 1.76 -5.28 12.50
C SER A 68 2.71 -4.13 12.82
N LEU A 69 2.95 -3.20 11.88
CA LEU A 69 3.82 -2.04 12.13
C LEU A 69 3.23 -1.07 13.16
N THR A 70 1.92 -0.86 13.13
CA THR A 70 1.22 -0.05 14.13
C THR A 70 1.32 -0.68 15.52
N PHE A 71 1.20 -2.01 15.60
CA PHE A 71 1.36 -2.76 16.84
C PHE A 71 2.79 -2.68 17.38
N LEU A 72 3.79 -2.85 16.51
CA LEU A 72 5.21 -2.68 16.86
C LEU A 72 5.49 -1.27 17.38
N TYR A 73 4.97 -0.24 16.72
CA TYR A 73 5.07 1.13 17.22
C TYR A 73 4.48 1.28 18.62
N GLY A 74 3.30 0.68 18.86
CA GLY A 74 2.67 0.68 20.18
C GLY A 74 3.50 -0.03 21.25
N LEU A 75 4.12 -1.16 20.92
CA LEU A 75 5.01 -1.89 21.82
C LEU A 75 6.28 -1.10 22.16
N ILE A 76 6.96 -0.57 21.15
CA ILE A 76 8.16 0.26 21.33
C ILE A 76 7.84 1.45 22.22
N ARG A 77 6.75 2.15 21.91
CA ARG A 77 6.28 3.29 22.70
C ARG A 77 6.10 2.91 24.18
N LYS A 78 5.48 1.77 24.45
CA LYS A 78 5.27 1.27 25.82
C LYS A 78 6.57 0.90 26.54
N ILE A 79 7.53 0.29 25.83
CA ILE A 79 8.83 -0.12 26.38
C ILE A 79 9.69 1.10 26.72
N PHE A 80 9.75 2.09 25.82
CA PHE A 80 10.61 3.26 25.97
C PHE A 80 9.95 4.43 26.71
N LYS A 81 8.69 4.30 27.17
CA LYS A 81 7.89 5.36 27.82
C LYS A 81 7.85 6.69 27.03
N ILE A 82 7.85 6.61 25.70
CA ILE A 82 7.63 7.74 24.78
C ILE A 82 6.11 7.89 24.53
#